data_AF-A0A258Q363-F1
#
_entry.id   AF-A0A258Q363-F1
#
_cell.length_a   1.000
_cell.length_b   1.000
_cell.length_c   1.000
_cell.angle_alpha   90.00
_cell.angle_beta   90.00
_cell.angle_gamma   90.00
#
_symmetry.space_group_name_H-M   'P 1'
#
loop_
_entity.id
_entity.type
_entity.pdbx_description
1 polymer ?
#
loop_
_entity_poly.entity_id
_entity_poly.type
_entity_poly.pdbx_seq_one_letter_code
_entity_poly.pdbx_strand_id
1 'polypeptide(L)'
;FDGNLRKADLRKDSPYNTYMRKGLPPTPIAMPSKESLFAAVNPAQTNAIYFVARGDGSSHFSRTLKEHESAVDQYQRKRKPSNQPSSPQ
;
A
#
# COMPACT_ATOMS: atom_id res chain seq x y z
N PHE A 1 -0.85 0.12 -20.34
CA PHE A 1 -0.54 0.81 -19.07
C PHE A 1 0.73 1.59 -19.31
N ASP A 2 0.67 2.91 -19.21
CA ASP A 2 1.74 3.88 -19.49
C ASP A 2 2.60 4.16 -18.25
N GLY A 3 2.56 3.27 -17.23
CA GLY A 3 3.26 3.45 -15.96
C GLY A 3 2.52 4.35 -14.95
N ASN A 4 1.49 5.08 -15.39
CA ASN A 4 0.74 6.01 -14.56
C ASN A 4 -0.66 5.47 -14.22
N LEU A 5 -0.92 5.23 -12.93
CA LEU A 5 -2.22 4.78 -12.44
C LEU A 5 -3.17 5.98 -12.26
N ARG A 6 -4.20 6.07 -13.10
CA ARG A 6 -5.22 7.12 -13.02
C ARG A 6 -6.43 6.64 -12.22
N LYS A 7 -7.23 7.58 -11.72
CA LYS A 7 -8.50 7.26 -11.01
C LYS A 7 -9.48 6.43 -11.87
N ALA A 8 -9.41 6.56 -13.19
CA ALA A 8 -10.20 5.75 -14.11
C ALA A 8 -9.76 4.27 -14.07
N ASP A 9 -8.46 4.00 -13.98
CA ASP A 9 -7.91 2.64 -13.93
C ASP A 9 -8.31 1.91 -12.65
N LEU A 10 -8.39 2.62 -11.53
CA LEU A 10 -8.87 2.06 -10.24
C LEU A 10 -10.33 1.59 -10.30
N ARG A 11 -11.12 2.10 -11.25
CA ARG A 11 -12.54 1.76 -11.44
C ARG A 11 -12.77 0.82 -12.63
N LYS A 12 -11.71 0.33 -13.26
CA LYS A 12 -11.82 -0.64 -14.35
C LYS A 12 -12.12 -2.02 -13.77
N ASP A 13 -13.18 -2.66 -14.26
CA ASP A 13 -13.50 -4.02 -13.82
C ASP A 13 -12.46 -5.01 -14.34
N SER A 14 -11.97 -5.85 -13.42
CA SER A 14 -11.02 -6.92 -13.65
C SER A 14 -11.07 -7.86 -12.46
N PRO A 15 -10.91 -9.19 -12.65
CA PRO A 15 -10.84 -10.14 -11.54
C PRO A 15 -9.67 -9.85 -10.57
N TYR A 16 -8.68 -9.06 -10.98
CA TYR A 16 -7.53 -8.66 -10.15
C TYR A 16 -7.72 -7.32 -9.42
N ASN A 17 -8.80 -6.58 -9.70
CA ASN A 17 -9.00 -5.25 -9.11
C ASN A 17 -9.64 -5.34 -7.71
N THR A 18 -8.80 -5.34 -6.67
CA THR A 18 -9.21 -5.38 -5.27
C THR A 18 -9.90 -4.10 -4.78
N TYR A 19 -9.90 -3.00 -5.56
CA TYR A 19 -10.76 -1.84 -5.27
C TYR A 19 -12.24 -2.13 -5.56
N MET A 20 -12.52 -3.01 -6.53
CA MET A 20 -13.89 -3.32 -6.96
C MET A 20 -14.40 -4.66 -6.44
N ARG A 21 -13.50 -5.60 -6.14
CA ARG A 21 -13.83 -6.96 -5.73
C ARG A 21 -13.26 -7.24 -4.34
N LYS A 22 -14.11 -7.75 -3.45
CA LYS A 22 -13.69 -8.18 -2.10
C LYS A 22 -12.95 -9.51 -2.17
N GLY A 23 -11.98 -9.68 -1.28
CA GLY A 23 -11.18 -10.91 -1.19
C GLY A 23 -9.89 -10.85 -1.99
N LEU A 24 -9.22 -12.00 -2.09
CA LEU A 24 -7.97 -12.14 -2.83
C LEU A 24 -8.23 -12.28 -4.34
N PRO A 25 -7.30 -11.81 -5.19
CA PRO A 25 -7.35 -12.09 -6.62
C PRO A 25 -7.22 -13.61 -6.90
N PRO A 26 -7.61 -14.09 -8.10
CA PRO A 26 -7.58 -15.51 -8.43
C PRO A 26 -6.18 -16.16 -8.38
N THR A 27 -5.13 -15.37 -8.64
CA THR A 27 -3.73 -15.83 -8.61
C THR A 27 -2.83 -14.77 -7.97
N PRO A 28 -1.63 -15.14 -7.48
CA PRO A 28 -0.61 -14.17 -7.09
C PRO A 28 -0.29 -13.18 -8.21
N ILE A 29 -0.03 -11.93 -7.86
CA ILE A 29 0.33 -10.86 -8.81
C ILE A 29 1.85 -10.74 -9.04
N ALA A 30 2.64 -11.38 -8.19
CA ALA A 30 4.10 -11.38 -8.24
C ALA A 30 4.64 -12.68 -7.62
N MET A 31 5.94 -12.96 -7.85
CA MET A 31 6.66 -13.99 -7.10
C MET A 31 6.99 -13.46 -5.69
N PRO A 32 6.45 -14.07 -4.61
CA PRO A 32 6.74 -13.62 -3.26
C PRO A 32 8.16 -14.02 -2.84
N SER A 33 8.80 -13.18 -2.01
CA SER A 33 10.03 -13.56 -1.32
C SER A 33 9.74 -14.53 -0.18
N LYS A 34 10.80 -15.14 0.38
CA LYS A 34 10.70 -16.00 1.56
C LYS A 34 10.06 -15.27 2.74
N GLU A 35 10.48 -14.03 2.99
CA GLU A 35 9.98 -13.17 4.07
C GLU A 35 8.50 -12.83 3.87
N SER A 36 8.10 -12.56 2.63
CA SER A 36 6.69 -12.29 2.27
C SER A 36 5.79 -13.49 2.56
N LEU A 37 6.29 -14.70 2.26
CA LEU A 37 5.57 -15.94 2.56
C LEU A 37 5.45 -16.16 4.07
N PHE A 38 6.54 -15.96 4.82
CA PHE A 38 6.52 -16.07 6.29
C PHE A 38 5.54 -15.09 6.93
N ALA A 39 5.47 -13.85 6.46
CA ALA A 39 4.52 -12.86 6.96
C ALA A 39 3.05 -13.24 6.65
N ALA A 40 2.80 -13.89 5.51
CA ALA A 40 1.47 -14.37 5.15
C ALA A 40 1.01 -15.54 6.04
N VAL A 41 1.91 -16.45 6.43
CA VAL A 41 1.57 -17.60 7.29
C VAL A 41 1.64 -17.27 8.79
N ASN A 42 2.42 -16.27 9.19
CA ASN A 42 2.56 -15.82 10.58
C ASN A 42 2.31 -14.30 10.67
N PRO A 43 1.04 -13.86 10.58
CA PRO A 43 0.73 -12.44 10.65
C PRO A 43 0.99 -11.89 12.06
N ALA A 44 1.40 -10.61 12.12
CA ALA A 44 1.49 -9.90 13.39
C ALA A 44 0.09 -9.76 14.02
N GLN A 45 -0.01 -9.97 15.33
CA GLN A 45 -1.26 -9.74 16.05
C GLN A 45 -1.50 -8.24 16.21
N THR A 46 -2.35 -7.68 15.35
CA THR A 46 -2.70 -6.26 15.36
C THR A 46 -4.15 -6.06 14.92
N ASN A 47 -4.77 -4.99 15.41
CA ASN A 47 -6.11 -4.55 15.01
C ASN A 47 -6.07 -3.47 13.92
N ALA A 48 -4.89 -3.22 13.33
CA ALA A 48 -4.74 -2.21 12.29
C ALA A 48 -5.36 -2.71 10.97
N ILE A 49 -6.24 -1.90 10.40
CA ILE A 49 -6.92 -2.18 9.12
C ILE A 49 -6.57 -1.16 8.04
N TYR A 50 -5.84 -0.09 8.39
CA TYR A 50 -5.35 0.91 7.47
C TYR A 50 -3.84 1.10 7.66
N PHE A 51 -3.13 1.37 6.57
CA PHE A 51 -1.72 1.73 6.62
C PHE A 51 -1.40 2.85 5.62
N VAL A 52 -0.38 3.65 5.92
CA VAL A 52 0.16 4.66 5.01
C VAL A 52 1.69 4.63 5.06
N ALA A 53 2.33 4.68 3.89
CA ALA A 53 3.77 4.78 3.81
C ALA A 53 4.23 6.14 4.35
N ARG A 54 5.16 6.13 5.31
CA ARG A 54 5.84 7.35 5.79
C ARG A 54 6.92 7.82 4.83
N GLY A 55 7.30 6.98 3.87
CA GLY A 55 8.27 7.18 2.78
C GLY A 55 9.69 7.49 3.21
N ASP A 56 10.03 7.19 4.46
CA ASP A 56 11.39 6.92 4.96
C ASP A 56 11.71 5.40 4.88
N GLY A 57 10.87 4.63 4.18
CA GLY A 57 10.90 3.17 4.15
C GLY A 57 10.00 2.49 5.19
N SER A 58 9.45 3.25 6.15
CA SER A 58 8.52 2.74 7.16
C SER A 58 7.05 3.00 6.81
N SER A 59 6.15 2.29 7.49
CA SER A 59 4.69 2.43 7.36
C SER A 59 4.05 2.78 8.71
N HIS A 60 3.04 3.65 8.69
CA HIS A 60 2.18 3.94 9.83
C HIS A 60 0.92 3.09 9.74
N PHE A 61 0.56 2.38 10.81
CA PHE A 61 -0.61 1.52 10.90
C PHE A 61 -1.70 2.17 11.78
N SER A 62 -2.96 2.09 11.35
CA SER A 62 -4.09 2.75 12.00
C SER A 62 -5.28 1.81 12.12
N ARG A 63 -6.05 1.95 13.20
CA ARG A 63 -7.23 1.10 13.48
C ARG A 63 -8.52 1.70 12.93
N THR A 64 -8.58 3.02 12.82
CA THR A 64 -9.77 3.74 12.35
C THR A 64 -9.46 4.57 11.11
N LEU A 65 -10.52 4.87 10.33
CA LEU A 65 -10.40 5.73 9.15
C LEU A 65 -9.91 7.13 9.52
N LYS A 66 -10.40 7.69 10.63
CA LYS A 66 -10.00 9.02 11.11
C LYS A 66 -8.52 9.10 11.47
N GLU A 67 -7.97 8.07 12.12
CA GLU A 67 -6.53 7.97 12.38
C GLU A 67 -5.74 7.87 11.08
N HIS A 68 -6.23 7.07 10.13
CA HIS A 68 -5.59 6.92 8.83
C HIS A 68 -5.56 8.23 8.05
N GLU A 69 -6.66 8.97 7.98
CA GLU A 69 -6.74 10.28 7.32
C GLU A 69 -5.76 11.28 7.94
N SER A 70 -5.69 11.32 9.27
CA SER A 70 -4.74 12.16 10.00
C SER A 70 -3.29 11.80 9.67
N ALA A 71 -2.98 10.50 9.58
CA ALA A 71 -1.66 10.01 9.20
C ALA A 71 -1.34 10.31 7.72
N VAL A 72 -2.31 10.19 6.80
CA VAL A 72 -2.16 10.58 5.39
C VAL A 72 -1.84 12.07 5.26
N ASP A 73 -2.54 12.91 6.02
CA ASP A 73 -2.25 14.35 6.05
C ASP A 73 -0.85 14.65 6.54
N GLN A 74 -0.41 13.95 7.59
CA GLN A 74 0.92 14.10 8.17
C GLN A 74 2.04 13.63 7.23
N TYR A 75 1.90 12.44 6.64
CA TYR A 75 2.99 11.76 5.94
C TYR A 75 2.97 11.90 4.42
N GLN A 76 1.81 12.15 3.81
CA GLN A 76 1.70 12.28 2.34
C GLN A 76 1.39 13.72 1.92
N ARG A 77 0.37 14.38 2.51
CA ARG A 77 -0.08 15.70 2.03
C ARG A 77 0.82 16.86 2.46
N LYS A 78 1.44 16.78 3.64
CA LYS A 78 2.35 17.81 4.17
C LYS A 78 3.82 17.64 3.76
N ARG A 79 4.15 16.58 3.01
CA ARG A 79 5.48 16.44 2.43
C ARG A 79 5.68 17.49 1.34
N LYS A 80 6.48 18.50 1.65
CA LYS A 80 7.26 19.19 0.61
C LYS A 80 8.09 18.12 -0.14
N PRO A 81 8.27 18.22 -1.47
CA PRO A 81 9.06 17.27 -2.22
C PRO A 81 10.48 17.25 -1.66
N SER A 82 10.79 16.27 -0.83
CA SER A 82 12.15 16.01 -0.38
C SER A 82 12.84 15.33 -1.55
N ASN A 83 13.65 16.12 -2.26
CA ASN A 83 14.63 15.70 -3.24
C ASN A 83 15.50 14.59 -2.61
N GLN A 84 15.15 13.32 -2.78
CA GLN A 84 16.01 12.20 -2.42
C GLN A 84 16.84 11.83 -3.65
N PRO A 85 18.17 11.97 -3.62
CA PRO A 85 19.02 11.58 -4.72
C PRO A 85 18.93 10.06 -4.92
N SER A 86 18.76 9.67 -6.18
CA SER A 86 18.88 8.30 -6.66
C SER A 86 20.14 7.64 -6.11
N SER A 87 19.99 6.57 -5.33
CA SER A 87 21.11 5.70 -4.98
C SER A 87 21.68 5.08 -6.26
N PRO A 88 22.99 5.20 -6.55
CA PRO A 88 23.62 4.49 -7.65
C PRO A 88 23.68 2.99 -7.34
N GLN A 89 23.52 2.17 -8.39
CA GLN A 89 23.92 0.76 -8.40
C GLN A 89 25.43 0.62 -8.24
#